data_AF-A0A174TFH7-F1
#
_entry.id   AF-A0A174TFH7-F1
#
_cell.length_a   1.000
_cell.length_b   1.000
_cell.length_c   1.000
_cell.angle_alpha   90.00
_cell.angle_beta   90.00
_cell.angle_gamma   90.00
#
_symmetry.space_group_name_H-M   'P 1'
#
loop_
_entity.id
_entity.type
_entity.pdbx_description
1 polymer ?
#
loop_
_entity_poly.entity_id
_entity_poly.type
_entity_poly.pdbx_seq_one_letter_code
_entity_poly.pdbx_strand_id
1 'polypeptide(L)'
;MAQEALGMVETRGLTAAIEAADAMTKAAEVALVGTEKIGSGLVTVMVRGDVGAVKAAVESGSAAASRLGELVATHVIPRPHTDVEKILPSI
;
A
#
# COMPACT_ATOMS: atom_id res chain seq x y z
N MET A 1 13.43 5.32 16.76
CA MET A 1 12.18 5.42 15.99
C MET A 1 11.53 4.06 15.99
N ALA A 2 10.25 3.94 16.34
CA ALA A 2 9.55 2.67 16.23
C ALA A 2 9.46 2.29 14.73
N GLN A 3 9.73 1.02 14.40
CA GLN A 3 9.58 0.56 13.03
C GLN A 3 8.09 0.35 12.75
N GLU A 4 7.52 1.20 11.91
CA GLU A 4 6.10 1.16 11.54
C GLU A 4 5.80 0.00 10.58
N ALA A 5 4.59 -0.54 10.68
CA ALA A 5 4.12 -1.60 9.79
C ALA A 5 4.03 -1.08 8.35
N LEU A 6 4.20 -1.98 7.38
CA LEU A 6 4.10 -1.69 5.95
C LEU A 6 2.85 -2.35 5.37
N GLY A 7 2.04 -1.56 4.67
CA GLY A 7 0.91 -2.04 3.88
C GLY A 7 1.17 -1.84 2.40
N MET A 8 0.83 -2.82 1.57
CA MET A 8 1.04 -2.79 0.13
C MET A 8 -0.21 -3.27 -0.61
N VAL A 9 -0.58 -2.54 -1.67
CA VAL A 9 -1.62 -2.92 -2.63
C VAL A 9 -1.05 -2.76 -4.03
N GLU A 10 -1.02 -3.85 -4.79
CA GLU A 10 -0.58 -3.87 -6.19
C GLU A 10 -1.78 -4.06 -7.12
N THR A 11 -1.84 -3.24 -8.17
CA THR A 11 -2.89 -3.28 -9.19
C THR A 11 -2.28 -3.34 -10.58
N ARG A 12 -3.08 -3.78 -11.56
CA ARG A 12 -2.78 -3.51 -12.97
C ARG A 12 -3.49 -2.22 -13.39
N GLY A 13 -2.68 -1.20 -13.69
CA GLY A 13 -3.12 0.14 -14.07
C GLY A 13 -3.02 1.14 -12.92
N LEU A 14 -2.64 2.38 -13.26
CA LEU A 14 -2.42 3.47 -12.30
C LEU A 14 -3.72 3.97 -11.65
N THR A 15 -4.84 3.97 -12.37
CA THR A 15 -6.11 4.49 -11.85
C THR A 15 -6.61 3.66 -10.66
N ALA A 16 -6.52 2.33 -10.73
CA ALA A 16 -6.89 1.45 -9.62
C ALA A 16 -5.94 1.61 -8.42
N ALA A 17 -4.65 1.82 -8.66
CA ALA A 17 -3.67 2.12 -7.61
C ALA A 17 -3.98 3.45 -6.90
N ILE A 18 -4.39 4.50 -7.63
CA ILE A 18 -4.75 5.79 -7.04
C ILE A 18 -6.00 5.65 -6.15
N GLU A 19 -7.04 4.96 -6.63
CA GLU A 19 -8.23 4.66 -5.83
C GLU A 19 -7.89 3.83 -4.58
N ALA A 20 -6.99 2.86 -4.71
CA ALA A 20 -6.51 2.09 -3.57
C ALA A 20 -5.86 2.99 -2.52
N ALA A 21 -4.93 3.87 -2.92
CA ALA A 21 -4.24 4.79 -2.02
C ALA A 21 -5.20 5.77 -1.34
N ASP A 22 -6.18 6.31 -2.07
CA ASP A 22 -7.23 7.18 -1.52
C ASP A 22 -8.08 6.45 -0.47
N ALA A 23 -8.52 5.22 -0.76
CA ALA A 23 -9.27 4.41 0.19
C ALA A 23 -8.43 4.02 1.43
N MET A 24 -7.17 3.63 1.24
CA MET A 24 -6.25 3.27 2.33
C MET A 24 -6.09 4.42 3.34
N THR A 25 -5.83 5.63 2.84
CA THR A 25 -5.58 6.82 3.67
C THR A 25 -6.84 7.38 4.33
N LYS A 26 -8.04 7.08 3.80
CA LYS A 26 -9.32 7.43 4.43
C LYS A 26 -9.78 6.43 5.48
N ALA A 27 -9.36 5.17 5.38
CA ALA A 27 -9.84 4.10 6.24
C ALA A 27 -9.18 4.07 7.62
N ALA A 28 -7.94 4.55 7.73
CA ALA A 28 -7.19 4.53 8.98
C ALA A 28 -6.07 5.58 8.99
N GLU A 29 -5.51 5.84 10.17
CA GLU A 29 -4.35 6.72 10.35
C GLU A 29 -3.10 6.05 9.79
N VAL A 30 -2.83 6.27 8.49
CA VAL A 30 -1.65 5.77 7.78
C VAL A 30 -1.06 6.85 6.88
N ALA A 31 0.26 6.86 6.75
CA ALA A 31 0.97 7.72 5.82
C ALA A 31 1.22 6.99 4.49
N LEU A 32 0.87 7.60 3.36
CA LEU A 32 1.30 7.11 2.05
C LEU A 32 2.82 7.34 1.92
N VAL A 33 3.56 6.27 1.61
CA VAL A 33 5.02 6.26 1.54
C VAL A 33 5.54 6.25 0.11
N GLY A 34 4.73 5.81 -0.85
CA GLY A 34 5.07 5.97 -2.25
C GLY A 34 4.29 5.06 -3.19
N THR A 35 4.69 5.14 -4.45
CA THR A 35 4.16 4.31 -5.53
C THR A 35 5.32 3.76 -6.35
N GLU A 36 5.35 2.46 -6.59
CA GLU A 36 6.33 1.82 -7.46
C GLU A 36 5.68 1.32 -8.76
N LYS A 37 6.39 1.49 -9.87
CA LYS A 37 5.93 1.16 -11.23
C LYS A 37 6.99 0.30 -11.91
N ILE A 38 6.77 -1.01 -11.94
CA ILE A 38 7.79 -1.98 -12.40
C ILE A 38 7.63 -2.42 -13.86
N GLY A 39 6.66 -1.84 -14.58
CA GLY A 39 6.35 -2.18 -15.97
C GLY A 39 5.15 -3.13 -16.11
N SER A 40 4.79 -3.48 -17.35
CA SER A 40 3.63 -4.36 -17.67
C SER A 40 2.29 -3.91 -17.06
N GLY A 41 2.18 -2.61 -16.75
CA GLY A 41 1.03 -2.02 -16.08
C GLY A 41 0.95 -2.28 -14.58
N LEU A 42 1.93 -2.92 -13.95
CA LEU A 42 1.94 -3.17 -12.50
C LEU A 42 2.32 -1.92 -11.73
N VAL A 43 1.48 -1.56 -10.76
CA VAL A 43 1.64 -0.40 -9.89
C VAL A 43 1.37 -0.81 -8.45
N THR A 44 2.34 -0.60 -7.55
CA THR A 44 2.19 -0.87 -6.12
C THR A 44 2.12 0.45 -5.35
N VAL A 45 1.12 0.60 -4.48
CA VAL A 45 1.03 1.70 -3.50
C VAL A 45 1.36 1.18 -2.10
N MET A 46 2.04 2.00 -1.31
CA MET A 46 2.59 1.59 -0.02
C MET A 46 2.27 2.59 1.07
N VAL A 47 1.85 2.12 2.24
CA VAL A 47 1.53 2.96 3.40
C VAL A 47 2.26 2.49 4.67
N ARG A 48 2.43 3.39 5.64
CA ARG A 48 2.98 3.13 6.97
C ARG A 48 2.07 3.57 8.10
N GLY A 49 2.19 2.90 9.23
CA GLY A 49 1.50 3.24 10.47
C GLY A 49 1.53 2.08 11.46
N ASP A 50 0.64 2.14 12.46
CA ASP A 50 0.44 1.04 13.38
C ASP A 50 -0.16 -0.19 12.67
N VAL A 51 0.18 -1.40 13.12
CA VAL A 51 -0.23 -2.63 12.42
C VAL A 51 -1.75 -2.76 12.26
N GLY A 52 -2.54 -2.26 13.22
CA GLY A 52 -4.00 -2.25 13.14
C GLY A 52 -4.51 -1.31 12.04
N ALA A 53 -3.97 -0.09 12.01
CA ALA A 53 -4.30 0.91 11.00
C ALA A 53 -3.91 0.42 9.59
N VAL A 54 -2.72 -0.15 9.44
CA VAL A 54 -2.24 -0.70 8.16
C VAL A 54 -3.11 -1.86 7.66
N LYS A 55 -3.55 -2.76 8.53
CA LYS A 55 -4.46 -3.85 8.15
C LYS A 55 -5.80 -3.31 7.63
N ALA A 56 -6.41 -2.38 8.36
CA ALA A 56 -7.67 -1.75 7.96
C ALA A 56 -7.54 -0.97 6.65
N ALA A 57 -6.44 -0.24 6.48
CA ALA A 57 -6.13 0.49 5.25
C ALA A 57 -6.04 -0.46 4.06
N VAL A 58 -5.24 -1.53 4.16
CA VAL A 58 -5.03 -2.51 3.08
C VAL A 58 -6.32 -3.24 2.72
N GLU A 59 -7.16 -3.61 3.70
CA GLU A 59 -8.47 -4.21 3.44
C GLU A 59 -9.37 -3.26 2.62
N SER A 60 -9.46 -2.00 3.02
CA SER A 60 -10.25 -0.99 2.30
C SER A 60 -9.71 -0.72 0.89
N GLY A 61 -8.39 -0.52 0.76
CA GLY A 61 -7.72 -0.28 -0.52
C GLY A 61 -7.87 -1.44 -1.50
N SER A 62 -7.74 -2.67 -1.00
CA SER A 62 -7.96 -3.91 -1.76
C SER A 62 -9.36 -3.98 -2.37
N ALA A 63 -10.38 -3.70 -1.55
CA ALA A 63 -11.77 -3.72 -1.98
C ALA A 63 -12.07 -2.63 -3.03
N ALA A 64 -11.53 -1.41 -2.82
CA ALA A 64 -11.70 -0.30 -3.75
C ALA A 64 -11.00 -0.56 -5.10
N ALA A 65 -9.75 -1.04 -5.05
CA ALA A 65 -8.98 -1.43 -6.24
C ALA A 65 -9.70 -2.52 -7.05
N SER A 66 -10.20 -3.56 -6.38
CA SER A 66 -10.91 -4.68 -7.02
C SER A 66 -12.22 -4.26 -7.69
N ARG A 67 -12.87 -3.20 -7.19
CA ARG A 67 -14.10 -2.66 -7.78
C ARG A 67 -13.81 -1.85 -9.05
N LEU A 68 -12.71 -1.10 -9.07
CA LEU A 68 -12.39 -0.18 -10.16
C LEU A 68 -11.55 -0.82 -11.27
N GLY A 69 -10.69 -1.79 -10.93
CA GLY A 69 -9.76 -2.42 -11.87
C GLY A 69 -9.29 -3.80 -11.41
N GLU A 70 -8.08 -4.18 -11.83
CA GLU A 70 -7.50 -5.48 -11.49
C GLU A 70 -6.60 -5.35 -10.26
N LEU A 71 -7.03 -5.94 -9.15
CA LEU A 71 -6.17 -6.18 -8.00
C LEU A 71 -5.24 -7.36 -8.29
N VAL A 72 -3.93 -7.14 -8.14
CA VAL A 72 -2.89 -8.15 -8.40
C VAL A 72 -2.42 -8.79 -7.09
N ALA A 73 -2.09 -7.98 -6.09
CA ALA A 73 -1.61 -8.48 -4.80
C ALA A 73 -1.90 -7.51 -3.66
N THR A 74 -1.99 -8.03 -2.44
CA THR A 74 -2.02 -7.23 -1.21
C THR A 74 -1.16 -7.89 -0.15
N HIS A 75 -0.53 -7.10 0.70
CA HIS A 75 0.27 -7.64 1.79
C HIS A 75 0.44 -6.66 2.94
N VAL A 76 0.65 -7.20 4.14
CA VAL A 76 0.97 -6.44 5.35
C VAL A 76 2.17 -7.07 6.03
N ILE A 77 3.19 -6.25 6.32
CA ILE A 77 4.34 -6.63 7.13
C ILE A 77 4.27 -5.85 8.45
N PRO A 78 3.91 -6.49 9.58
CA PRO A 78 3.76 -5.82 10.87
C PRO A 78 5.02 -5.12 11.38
N ARG A 79 6.18 -5.67 11.05
CA ARG A 79 7.48 -5.18 11.52
C ARG A 79 8.54 -5.51 10.46
N PRO A 80 8.64 -4.71 9.39
CA PRO A 80 9.64 -4.95 8.35
C PRO A 80 11.04 -4.87 8.94
N HIS A 81 11.96 -5.67 8.41
CA HIS A 81 13.37 -5.59 8.80
C HIS A 81 13.95 -4.24 8.36
N THR A 82 14.91 -3.69 9.11
CA THR A 82 15.51 -2.37 8.82
C THR A 82 16.13 -2.29 7.43
N ASP A 83 16.70 -3.39 6.91
CA ASP A 83 17.24 -3.42 5.54
C ASP A 83 16.18 -3.30 4.45
N VAL A 84 14.91 -3.65 4.73
CA VAL A 84 13.81 -3.49 3.75
C VAL A 84 13.55 -2.01 3.47
N GLU A 85 13.81 -1.12 4.44
CA GLU A 85 13.67 0.33 4.25
C GLU A 85 14.51 0.87 3.08
N LYS A 86 15.62 0.20 2.74
CA LYS A 86 16.54 0.62 1.68
C LYS A 86 15.98 0.47 0.27
N ILE A 87 14.95 -0.37 0.10
CA ILE A 87 14.34 -0.65 -1.20
C ILE A 87 12.95 -0.02 -1.37
N LEU A 88 12.43 0.59 -0.31
CA LEU A 88 11.12 1.20 -0.35
C LEU A 88 11.22 2.62 -0.88
N PRO A 89 10.20 3.10 -1.61
CA PRO A 89 10.16 4.47 -2.06
C PRO A 89 10.21 5.41 -0.85
N SER A 90 11.06 6.42 -0.96
CA SER A 90 11.06 7.58 -0.09
C SER A 90 10.40 8.70 -0.87
N ILE A 91 9.10 8.94 -0.65
CA ILE A 91 8.45 10.18 -1.15
C ILE A 91 9.32 11.39 -0.79
#